data_AF-A0A6P5T3D3-F1
#
_entry.id   AF-A0A6P5T3D3-F1
#
_cell.length_a   1.000
_cell.length_b   1.000
_cell.length_c   1.000
_cell.angle_alpha   90.00
_cell.angle_beta   90.00
_cell.angle_gamma   90.00
#
_symmetry.space_group_name_H-M   'P 1'
#
loop_
_entity.id
_entity.type
_entity.pdbx_description
1 polymer ?
#
loop_
_entity_poly.entity_id
_entity_poly.type
_entity_poly.pdbx_seq_one_letter_code
_entity_poly.pdbx_strand_id
1 'polypeptide(L)'
;MEISQFMGQQEHEAIENSQDKKAGPPHEALSLISAYLPLFELLAMSGVCTSLRDAVNKDVLSWLDIVVKSPLNLRLSDEILMKITSKANGRLTTLALMDCAKITDDGLQRVVERNPLINKLYLPGCTGLTPEGVIGAVKTLSEHHHGLKSLMINGIYNINKEHLETLRPYLENLSQQEQSGSWPLLFHEHRDVPTFRHDKGYTTIDVEVCPKCDEVRMVFDCPRWTCKRKIGRSMRDCRGCNFCIPRCQECGGCVDDSEEVEEAVCADILCSDCWLQLPKCDLCNKPYCKQHAHNGSCPPGSTGFVCDVCCANFNI
;
A
#
# COMPACT_ATOMS: atom_id res chain seq x y z
N MET A 1 45.67 -2.07 -69.42
CA MET A 1 44.95 -2.46 -70.64
C MET A 1 44.09 -3.63 -70.27
N GLU A 2 42.79 -3.38 -70.27
CA GLU A 2 41.72 -4.37 -70.06
C GLU A 2 41.76 -5.46 -71.15
N ILE A 3 41.14 -6.60 -70.83
CA ILE A 3 40.04 -7.27 -71.55
C ILE A 3 40.06 -8.75 -71.10
N SER A 4 39.21 -9.17 -70.16
CA SER A 4 37.83 -9.68 -70.33
C SER A 4 37.74 -11.23 -70.31
N GLN A 5 37.15 -11.73 -69.21
CA GLN A 5 36.00 -12.65 -69.17
C GLN A 5 36.10 -14.04 -69.86
N PHE A 6 36.08 -15.13 -69.08
CA PHE A 6 34.91 -16.03 -68.94
C PHE A 6 35.13 -17.19 -67.93
N MET A 7 34.24 -17.25 -66.94
CA MET A 7 33.59 -18.40 -66.27
C MET A 7 34.39 -19.62 -65.77
N GLY A 8 34.18 -19.93 -64.47
CA GLY A 8 34.49 -21.25 -63.90
C GLY A 8 34.33 -21.38 -62.38
N GLN A 9 33.09 -21.31 -61.90
CA GLN A 9 32.51 -22.05 -60.75
C GLN A 9 33.34 -22.24 -59.45
N GLN A 10 32.85 -21.65 -58.35
CA GLN A 10 32.42 -22.38 -57.14
C GLN A 10 31.88 -21.38 -56.11
N GLU A 11 30.58 -21.10 -56.17
CA GLU A 11 29.85 -20.54 -55.03
C GLU A 11 29.63 -21.68 -54.03
N HIS A 12 30.36 -21.62 -52.92
CA HIS A 12 30.05 -22.41 -51.73
C HIS A 12 28.76 -21.86 -51.11
N GLU A 13 27.63 -22.51 -51.40
CA GLU A 13 26.41 -22.38 -50.62
C GLU A 13 26.65 -22.89 -49.19
N ALA A 14 27.01 -21.99 -48.29
CA ALA A 14 26.77 -22.19 -46.87
C ALA A 14 25.30 -21.88 -46.60
N ILE A 15 24.46 -22.91 -46.68
CA ILE A 15 23.10 -22.88 -46.13
C ILE A 15 23.25 -22.77 -44.61
N GLU A 16 23.39 -21.55 -44.10
CA GLU A 16 23.14 -21.26 -42.70
C GLU A 16 21.66 -21.49 -42.45
N ASN A 17 21.35 -22.69 -41.99
CA ASN A 17 20.05 -23.05 -41.44
C ASN A 17 19.91 -22.26 -40.13
N SER A 18 19.48 -21.00 -40.23
CA SER A 18 19.06 -20.17 -39.11
C SER A 18 17.74 -20.72 -38.58
N GLN A 19 17.79 -21.92 -37.99
CA GLN A 19 16.75 -22.36 -37.08
C GLN A 19 16.69 -21.32 -35.98
N ASP A 20 15.60 -20.56 -35.97
CA ASP A 20 15.15 -19.74 -34.85
C ASP A 20 15.31 -20.57 -33.57
N LYS A 21 16.43 -20.41 -32.86
CA LYS A 21 16.62 -20.98 -31.54
C LYS A 21 15.67 -20.22 -30.63
N LYS A 22 14.41 -20.63 -30.60
CA LYS A 22 13.44 -20.14 -29.63
C LYS A 22 14.10 -20.27 -28.27
N ALA A 23 14.30 -19.13 -27.61
CA ALA A 23 14.83 -19.09 -26.26
C ALA A 23 14.00 -20.06 -25.40
N GLY A 24 14.68 -20.96 -24.70
CA GLY A 24 14.04 -21.90 -23.81
C GLY A 24 13.28 -21.20 -22.69
N PRO A 25 12.47 -21.95 -21.91
CA PRO A 25 11.84 -21.39 -20.72
C PRO A 25 12.90 -20.83 -19.77
N PRO A 26 12.55 -19.83 -18.95
CA PRO A 26 13.46 -19.35 -17.92
C PRO A 26 13.77 -20.50 -16.94
N HIS A 27 14.93 -20.41 -16.28
CA HIS A 27 15.29 -21.38 -15.25
C HIS A 27 14.22 -21.42 -14.15
N GLU A 28 13.83 -22.62 -13.69
CA GLU A 28 12.73 -22.82 -12.71
C GLU A 28 12.89 -21.99 -11.42
N ALA A 29 14.13 -21.76 -11.00
CA ALA A 29 14.44 -20.86 -9.89
C ALA A 29 13.81 -19.46 -10.03
N LEU A 30 13.68 -18.93 -11.25
CA LEU A 30 13.05 -17.63 -11.49
C LEU A 30 11.54 -17.66 -11.25
N SER A 31 10.89 -18.81 -11.49
CA SER A 31 9.47 -19.03 -11.15
C SER A 31 9.25 -19.12 -9.64
N LEU A 32 10.22 -19.65 -8.89
CA LEU A 32 10.14 -19.64 -7.42
C LEU A 32 10.32 -18.23 -6.86
N ILE A 33 11.22 -17.44 -7.47
CA ILE A 33 11.47 -16.05 -7.05
C ILE A 33 10.25 -15.17 -7.34
N SER A 34 9.57 -15.34 -8.49
CA SER A 34 8.45 -14.48 -8.89
C SER A 34 7.32 -14.43 -7.87
N ALA A 35 7.06 -15.53 -7.17
CA ALA A 35 6.06 -15.61 -6.10
C ALA A 35 6.33 -14.69 -4.90
N TYR A 36 7.57 -14.19 -4.75
CA TYR A 36 7.98 -13.29 -3.66
C TYR A 36 8.22 -11.86 -4.13
N LEU A 37 8.10 -11.59 -5.44
CA LEU A 37 8.35 -10.26 -5.98
C LEU A 37 7.13 -9.36 -5.78
N PRO A 38 7.33 -8.11 -5.33
CA PRO A 38 6.27 -7.12 -5.39
C PRO A 38 5.88 -6.84 -6.84
N LEU A 39 4.69 -6.25 -7.01
CA LEU A 39 4.10 -6.01 -8.32
C LEU A 39 5.02 -5.25 -9.28
N PHE A 40 5.78 -4.27 -8.79
CA PHE A 40 6.70 -3.49 -9.61
C PHE A 40 7.80 -4.37 -10.21
N GLU A 41 8.48 -5.16 -9.38
CA GLU A 41 9.54 -6.07 -9.78
C GLU A 41 9.01 -7.19 -10.69
N LEU A 42 7.81 -7.70 -10.42
CA LEU A 42 7.14 -8.70 -11.27
C LEU A 42 6.85 -8.14 -12.68
N LEU A 43 6.36 -6.89 -12.76
CA LEU A 43 6.14 -6.21 -14.02
C LEU A 43 7.47 -5.89 -14.73
N ALA A 44 8.50 -5.47 -14.00
CA ALA A 44 9.83 -5.22 -14.54
C ALA A 44 10.43 -6.49 -15.16
N MET A 45 10.31 -7.64 -14.49
CA MET A 45 10.71 -8.94 -15.03
C MET A 45 10.00 -9.27 -16.35
N SER A 46 8.70 -8.99 -16.44
CA SER A 46 7.94 -9.19 -17.68
C SER A 46 8.37 -8.26 -18.82
N GLY A 47 9.09 -7.18 -18.51
CA GLY A 47 9.68 -6.25 -19.46
C GLY A 47 11.00 -6.72 -20.08
N VAL A 48 11.70 -7.69 -19.47
CA VAL A 48 13.07 -8.08 -19.86
C VAL A 48 13.13 -8.84 -21.18
N CYS A 49 12.34 -9.91 -21.33
CA CYS A 49 12.28 -10.70 -22.56
C CYS A 49 10.93 -11.42 -22.69
N THR A 50 10.64 -11.95 -23.88
CA THR A 50 9.39 -12.69 -24.17
C THR A 50 9.26 -13.94 -23.31
N SER A 51 10.33 -14.70 -23.11
CA SER A 51 10.34 -15.92 -22.29
C SER A 51 9.95 -15.65 -20.83
N LEU A 52 10.51 -14.59 -20.22
CA LEU A 52 10.16 -14.19 -18.85
C LEU A 52 8.75 -13.62 -18.76
N ARG A 53 8.33 -12.81 -19.74
CA ARG A 53 6.96 -12.30 -19.83
C ARG A 53 5.94 -13.43 -19.86
N ASP A 54 6.17 -14.44 -20.67
CA ASP A 54 5.28 -15.58 -20.82
C ASP A 54 5.26 -16.44 -19.55
N ALA A 55 6.41 -16.64 -18.91
CA ALA A 55 6.49 -17.37 -17.64
C ALA A 55 5.70 -16.66 -16.53
N VAL A 56 5.91 -15.35 -16.37
CA VAL A 56 5.22 -14.51 -15.38
C VAL A 56 3.71 -14.43 -15.65
N ASN A 57 3.29 -14.34 -16.91
CA ASN A 57 1.87 -14.28 -17.26
C ASN A 57 1.14 -15.62 -17.10
N LYS A 58 1.84 -16.75 -17.21
CA LYS A 58 1.27 -18.10 -17.02
C LYS A 58 1.17 -18.50 -15.56
N ASP A 59 2.03 -17.95 -14.70
CA ASP A 59 1.97 -18.21 -13.27
C ASP A 59 0.88 -17.38 -12.59
N VAL A 60 -0.31 -17.96 -12.46
CA VAL A 60 -1.45 -17.30 -11.81
C VAL A 60 -1.22 -17.06 -10.31
N LEU A 61 -0.35 -17.85 -9.65
CA LEU A 61 -0.12 -17.70 -8.20
C LEU A 61 0.50 -16.34 -7.87
N SER A 62 1.37 -15.83 -8.75
CA SER A 62 1.97 -14.50 -8.64
C SER A 62 0.96 -13.34 -8.77
N TRP A 63 -0.30 -13.62 -9.14
CA TRP A 63 -1.35 -12.60 -9.34
C TRP A 63 -2.53 -12.73 -8.38
N LEU A 64 -2.47 -13.62 -7.38
CA LEU A 64 -3.57 -13.79 -6.40
C LEU A 64 -3.65 -12.63 -5.40
N ASP A 65 -2.55 -11.91 -5.20
CA ASP A 65 -2.43 -10.79 -4.29
C ASP A 65 -1.80 -9.60 -5.01
N ILE A 66 -2.64 -8.67 -5.48
CA ILE A 66 -2.19 -7.49 -6.21
C ILE A 66 -2.12 -6.30 -5.26
N VAL A 67 -0.93 -5.74 -5.13
CA VAL A 67 -0.67 -4.54 -4.34
C VAL A 67 -0.10 -3.47 -5.26
N VAL A 68 -0.88 -2.41 -5.49
CA VAL A 68 -0.45 -1.21 -6.18
C VAL A 68 -0.15 -0.12 -5.16
N LYS A 69 1.08 0.38 -5.20
CA LYS A 69 1.55 1.51 -4.39
C LYS A 69 2.44 2.42 -5.24
N SER A 70 2.90 3.53 -4.66
CA SER A 70 3.88 4.41 -5.32
C SER A 70 5.13 3.63 -5.76
N PRO A 71 5.65 3.86 -6.98
CA PRO A 71 5.23 4.88 -7.95
C PRO A 71 4.16 4.40 -8.97
N LEU A 72 3.71 3.14 -8.90
CA LEU A 72 2.78 2.57 -9.89
C LEU A 72 1.40 3.23 -9.87
N ASN A 73 0.91 3.58 -8.68
CA ASN A 73 -0.39 4.23 -8.47
C ASN A 73 -0.56 5.52 -9.31
N LEU A 74 0.50 6.32 -9.49
CA LEU A 74 0.48 7.59 -10.23
C LEU A 74 0.10 7.43 -11.71
N ARG A 75 0.38 6.25 -12.28
CA ARG A 75 0.15 5.94 -13.69
C ARG A 75 -0.94 4.90 -13.91
N LEU A 76 -1.52 4.36 -12.84
CA LEU A 76 -2.57 3.37 -12.94
C LEU A 76 -3.84 4.02 -13.51
N SER A 77 -4.47 3.36 -14.47
CA SER A 77 -5.80 3.68 -14.99
C SER A 77 -6.65 2.41 -14.98
N ASP A 78 -7.96 2.54 -15.14
CA ASP A 78 -8.87 1.39 -15.15
C ASP A 78 -8.46 0.31 -16.17
N GLU A 79 -8.04 0.73 -17.36
CA GLU A 79 -7.59 -0.20 -18.42
C GLU A 79 -6.29 -0.93 -18.05
N ILE A 80 -5.37 -0.26 -17.34
CA ILE A 80 -4.15 -0.89 -16.86
C ILE A 80 -4.48 -1.85 -15.73
N LEU A 81 -5.33 -1.43 -14.79
CA LEU A 81 -5.77 -2.26 -13.67
C LEU A 81 -6.43 -3.54 -14.18
N MET A 82 -7.36 -3.44 -15.13
CA MET A 82 -8.00 -4.60 -15.77
C MET A 82 -7.01 -5.55 -16.46
N LYS A 83 -5.97 -5.02 -17.11
CA LYS A 83 -4.92 -5.84 -17.73
C LYS A 83 -4.09 -6.59 -16.68
N ILE A 84 -3.84 -5.98 -15.53
CA ILE A 84 -3.09 -6.61 -14.44
C ILE A 84 -3.96 -7.68 -13.76
N THR A 85 -5.19 -7.34 -13.37
CA THR A 85 -6.08 -8.24 -12.62
C THR A 85 -6.59 -9.41 -13.47
N SER A 86 -6.68 -9.26 -14.79
CA SER A 86 -7.07 -10.37 -15.67
C SER A 86 -6.08 -11.55 -15.66
N LYS A 87 -4.82 -11.32 -15.26
CA LYS A 87 -3.81 -12.38 -15.11
C LYS A 87 -4.11 -13.35 -13.96
N ALA A 88 -4.90 -12.92 -12.98
CA ALA A 88 -5.38 -13.78 -11.91
C ALA A 88 -6.44 -14.79 -12.39
N ASN A 89 -6.98 -14.61 -13.61
CA ASN A 89 -7.98 -15.48 -14.22
C ASN A 89 -9.19 -15.76 -13.31
N GLY A 90 -9.71 -14.70 -12.68
CA GLY A 90 -10.84 -14.77 -11.75
C GLY A 90 -10.51 -15.28 -10.35
N ARG A 91 -9.23 -15.53 -10.06
CA ARG A 91 -8.76 -16.03 -8.76
C ARG A 91 -8.10 -14.99 -7.87
N LEU A 92 -8.22 -13.70 -8.22
CA LEU A 92 -7.68 -12.63 -7.37
C LEU A 92 -8.34 -12.71 -5.99
N THR A 93 -7.52 -12.73 -4.93
CA THR A 93 -8.00 -12.84 -3.54
C THR A 93 -7.82 -11.54 -2.77
N THR A 94 -6.72 -10.82 -3.03
CA THR A 94 -6.42 -9.52 -2.45
C THR A 94 -6.21 -8.50 -3.55
N LEU A 95 -6.94 -7.39 -3.47
CA LEU A 95 -6.69 -6.20 -4.27
C LEU A 95 -6.43 -5.02 -3.33
N ALA A 96 -5.21 -4.49 -3.35
CA ALA A 96 -4.82 -3.32 -2.60
C ALA A 96 -4.36 -2.19 -3.55
N LEU A 97 -5.11 -1.09 -3.56
CA LEU A 97 -4.87 0.11 -4.36
C LEU A 97 -4.57 1.28 -3.42
N MET A 98 -3.29 1.61 -3.28
CA MET A 98 -2.85 2.68 -2.39
C MET A 98 -2.71 3.99 -3.15
N ASP A 99 -3.51 5.00 -2.75
CA ASP A 99 -3.51 6.35 -3.33
C ASP A 99 -3.70 6.33 -4.86
N CYS A 100 -4.54 5.42 -5.37
CA CYS A 100 -4.81 5.26 -6.80
C CYS A 100 -5.91 6.24 -7.27
N ALA A 101 -5.62 7.54 -7.26
CA ALA A 101 -6.59 8.62 -7.52
C ALA A 101 -7.26 8.61 -8.91
N LYS A 102 -6.71 7.86 -9.88
CA LYS A 102 -7.21 7.77 -11.26
C LYS A 102 -8.14 6.58 -11.50
N ILE A 103 -8.34 5.72 -10.50
CA ILE A 103 -9.27 4.61 -10.60
C ILE A 103 -10.68 5.11 -10.34
N THR A 104 -11.61 4.68 -11.18
CA THR A 104 -13.03 5.06 -11.12
C THR A 104 -13.90 3.93 -10.60
N ASP A 105 -15.14 4.25 -10.24
CA ASP A 105 -16.14 3.28 -9.82
C ASP A 105 -16.37 2.20 -10.90
N ASP A 106 -16.45 2.60 -12.18
CA ASP A 106 -16.57 1.67 -13.31
C ASP A 106 -15.35 0.76 -13.44
N GLY A 107 -14.15 1.30 -13.21
CA GLY A 107 -12.91 0.53 -13.18
C GLY A 107 -12.93 -0.55 -12.11
N LEU A 108 -13.27 -0.15 -10.87
CA LEU A 108 -13.38 -1.06 -9.74
C LEU A 108 -14.45 -2.12 -9.97
N GLN A 109 -15.64 -1.72 -10.46
CA GLN A 109 -16.77 -2.60 -10.73
C GLN A 109 -16.39 -3.70 -11.73
N ARG A 110 -15.74 -3.35 -12.85
CA ARG A 110 -15.26 -4.34 -13.83
C ARG A 110 -14.25 -5.33 -13.24
N VAL A 111 -13.42 -4.90 -12.30
CA VAL A 111 -12.44 -5.78 -11.65
C VAL A 111 -13.14 -6.81 -10.78
N VAL A 112 -14.09 -6.39 -9.94
CA VAL A 112 -14.79 -7.29 -9.01
C VAL A 112 -15.71 -8.27 -9.74
N GLU A 113 -16.36 -7.85 -10.83
CA GLU A 113 -17.18 -8.73 -11.67
C GLU A 113 -16.37 -9.88 -12.28
N ARG A 114 -15.11 -9.62 -12.65
CA ARG A 114 -14.23 -10.64 -13.22
C ARG A 114 -13.49 -11.47 -12.16
N ASN A 115 -13.50 -11.04 -10.90
CA ASN A 115 -12.76 -11.67 -9.82
C ASN A 115 -13.65 -11.86 -8.59
N PRO A 116 -14.60 -12.81 -8.63
CA PRO A 116 -15.55 -13.04 -7.56
C PRO A 116 -14.94 -13.61 -6.27
N LEU A 117 -13.64 -13.96 -6.29
CA LEU A 117 -12.92 -14.55 -5.15
C LEU A 117 -12.19 -13.51 -4.28
N ILE A 118 -12.30 -12.20 -4.59
CA ILE A 118 -11.70 -11.15 -3.78
C ILE A 118 -12.35 -11.16 -2.40
N ASN A 119 -11.54 -11.39 -1.37
CA ASN A 119 -11.95 -11.34 0.03
C ASN A 119 -11.23 -10.24 0.83
N LYS A 120 -10.20 -9.60 0.25
CA LYS A 120 -9.53 -8.43 0.80
C LYS A 120 -9.52 -7.31 -0.23
N LEU A 121 -10.23 -6.23 0.05
CA LEU A 121 -10.33 -5.07 -0.83
C LEU A 121 -9.84 -3.81 -0.11
N TYR A 122 -8.65 -3.34 -0.45
CA TYR A 122 -8.03 -2.17 0.15
C TYR A 122 -7.94 -1.04 -0.87
N LEU A 123 -8.56 0.09 -0.56
CA LEU A 123 -8.72 1.25 -1.42
C LEU A 123 -8.31 2.56 -0.72
N PRO A 124 -7.30 2.58 0.18
CA PRO A 124 -6.99 3.78 0.92
C PRO A 124 -6.51 4.89 -0.02
N GLY A 125 -7.02 6.11 0.19
CA GLY A 125 -6.66 7.28 -0.61
C GLY A 125 -7.07 7.21 -2.10
N CYS A 126 -7.93 6.26 -2.49
CA CYS A 126 -8.46 6.19 -3.86
C CYS A 126 -9.54 7.25 -4.09
N THR A 127 -9.12 8.50 -4.23
CA THR A 127 -9.99 9.67 -4.32
C THR A 127 -10.88 9.76 -5.56
N GLY A 128 -10.62 8.93 -6.58
CA GLY A 128 -11.46 8.82 -7.77
C GLY A 128 -12.71 7.94 -7.58
N LEU A 129 -12.79 7.23 -6.45
CA LEU A 129 -13.92 6.39 -6.09
C LEU A 129 -14.93 7.16 -5.24
N THR A 130 -16.20 6.77 -5.36
CA THR A 130 -17.30 7.26 -4.52
C THR A 130 -17.74 6.22 -3.50
N PRO A 131 -18.42 6.63 -2.40
CA PRO A 131 -19.05 5.68 -1.49
C PRO A 131 -20.00 4.71 -2.20
N GLU A 132 -20.76 5.18 -3.19
CA GLU A 132 -21.69 4.37 -3.98
C GLU A 132 -20.97 3.32 -4.83
N GLY A 133 -19.85 3.69 -5.46
CA GLY A 133 -19.03 2.75 -6.23
C GLY A 133 -18.43 1.66 -5.36
N VAL A 134 -17.94 2.01 -4.16
CA VAL A 134 -17.45 1.03 -3.18
C VAL A 134 -18.58 0.10 -2.73
N ILE A 135 -19.77 0.63 -2.42
CA ILE A 135 -20.93 -0.17 -2.04
C ILE A 135 -21.33 -1.12 -3.18
N GLY A 136 -21.35 -0.65 -4.43
CA GLY A 136 -21.62 -1.47 -5.61
C GLY A 136 -20.65 -2.63 -5.73
N ALA A 137 -19.34 -2.35 -5.58
CA ALA A 137 -18.32 -3.37 -5.64
C ALA A 137 -18.46 -4.42 -4.52
N VAL A 138 -18.71 -3.99 -3.29
CA VAL A 138 -18.93 -4.88 -2.14
C VAL A 138 -20.18 -5.74 -2.34
N LYS A 139 -21.27 -5.17 -2.88
CA LYS A 139 -22.49 -5.91 -3.24
C LYS A 139 -22.19 -7.02 -4.24
N THR A 140 -21.51 -6.71 -5.34
CA THR A 140 -21.13 -7.71 -6.36
C THR A 140 -20.27 -8.83 -5.77
N LEU A 141 -19.32 -8.50 -4.90
CA LEU A 141 -18.50 -9.51 -4.22
C LEU A 141 -19.33 -10.39 -3.26
N SER A 142 -20.35 -9.81 -2.61
CA SER A 142 -21.20 -10.54 -1.66
C SER A 142 -22.17 -11.54 -2.31
N GLU A 143 -22.50 -11.38 -3.60
CA GLU A 143 -23.33 -12.33 -4.36
C GLU A 143 -22.67 -13.70 -4.52
N HIS A 144 -21.33 -13.71 -4.43
CA HIS A 144 -20.52 -14.92 -4.51
C HIS A 144 -20.16 -15.33 -3.08
N HIS A 145 -20.52 -16.55 -2.67
CA HIS A 145 -20.44 -17.12 -1.30
C HIS A 145 -19.03 -17.09 -0.63
N HIS A 146 -18.04 -16.45 -1.25
CA HIS A 146 -16.67 -16.31 -0.77
C HIS A 146 -16.45 -15.14 0.19
N GLY A 147 -17.44 -14.23 0.33
CA GLY A 147 -17.57 -13.25 1.42
C GLY A 147 -16.36 -12.32 1.63
N LEU A 148 -16.56 -11.01 1.51
CA LEU A 148 -15.51 -10.05 1.83
C LEU A 148 -15.11 -10.16 3.32
N LYS A 149 -13.82 -10.41 3.58
CA LYS A 149 -13.26 -10.56 4.93
C LYS A 149 -12.72 -9.25 5.49
N SER A 150 -12.18 -8.40 4.62
CA SER A 150 -11.53 -7.16 5.03
C SER A 150 -11.69 -6.11 3.94
N LEU A 151 -12.12 -4.92 4.34
CA LEU A 151 -12.36 -3.75 3.53
C LEU A 151 -11.56 -2.58 4.12
N MET A 152 -10.71 -1.93 3.33
CA MET A 152 -10.03 -0.71 3.78
C MET A 152 -10.39 0.43 2.84
N ILE A 153 -11.01 1.48 3.35
CA ILE A 153 -11.60 2.57 2.57
C ILE A 153 -11.28 3.94 3.19
N ASN A 154 -10.26 4.02 4.05
CA ASN A 154 -9.84 5.32 4.59
C ASN A 154 -9.43 6.27 3.45
N GLY A 155 -9.91 7.52 3.49
CA GLY A 155 -9.58 8.52 2.47
C GLY A 155 -10.41 8.45 1.19
N ILE A 156 -11.44 7.60 1.12
CA ILE A 156 -12.53 7.79 0.16
C ILE A 156 -13.30 9.06 0.52
N TYR A 157 -13.50 9.96 -0.45
CA TYR A 157 -14.17 11.24 -0.20
C TYR A 157 -15.65 11.05 0.16
N ASN A 158 -16.15 11.90 1.05
CA ASN A 158 -17.56 11.99 1.44
C ASN A 158 -18.22 10.70 1.96
N ILE A 159 -17.43 9.73 2.44
CA ILE A 159 -18.00 8.61 3.17
C ILE A 159 -18.63 9.08 4.48
N ASN A 160 -19.80 8.55 4.82
CA ASN A 160 -20.62 8.99 5.95
C ASN A 160 -21.24 7.77 6.65
N LYS A 161 -22.03 8.01 7.70
CA LYS A 161 -22.62 6.93 8.52
C LYS A 161 -23.61 6.06 7.75
N GLU A 162 -24.42 6.65 6.88
CA GLU A 162 -25.43 5.93 6.09
C GLU A 162 -24.75 4.92 5.15
N HIS A 163 -23.61 5.29 4.58
CA HIS A 163 -22.78 4.39 3.79
C HIS A 163 -22.26 3.20 4.62
N LEU A 164 -21.81 3.44 5.86
CA LEU A 164 -21.36 2.37 6.75
C LEU A 164 -22.51 1.40 7.12
N GLU A 165 -23.68 1.93 7.44
CA GLU A 165 -24.86 1.09 7.71
C GLU A 165 -25.29 0.28 6.48
N THR A 166 -25.07 0.81 5.27
CA THR A 166 -25.32 0.08 4.02
C THR A 166 -24.31 -1.05 3.79
N LEU A 167 -23.04 -0.85 4.18
CA LEU A 167 -21.98 -1.86 4.03
C LEU A 167 -22.09 -2.98 5.08
N ARG A 168 -22.60 -2.65 6.26
CA ARG A 168 -22.65 -3.52 7.44
C ARG A 168 -23.18 -4.94 7.19
N PRO A 169 -24.30 -5.18 6.49
CA PRO A 169 -24.81 -6.54 6.25
C PRO A 169 -23.85 -7.41 5.44
N TYR A 170 -23.03 -6.81 4.58
CA TYR A 170 -22.05 -7.51 3.75
C TYR A 170 -20.78 -7.87 4.52
N LEU A 171 -20.53 -7.19 5.64
CA LEU A 171 -19.37 -7.36 6.51
C LEU A 171 -19.67 -8.24 7.74
N GLU A 172 -20.93 -8.29 8.21
CA GLU A 172 -21.33 -8.98 9.45
C GLU A 172 -21.37 -10.52 9.37
N ASN A 173 -21.25 -11.10 8.17
CA ASN A 173 -21.16 -12.57 7.98
C ASN A 173 -19.93 -13.23 8.65
N LEU A 174 -19.07 -12.44 9.30
CA LEU A 174 -17.84 -12.86 9.97
C LEU A 174 -17.98 -13.01 11.50
N SER A 175 -19.09 -12.54 12.08
CA SER A 175 -19.25 -12.38 13.55
C SER A 175 -19.63 -13.65 14.31
N GLN A 176 -19.98 -14.76 13.64
CA GLN A 176 -20.38 -16.01 14.30
C GLN A 176 -19.19 -16.93 14.66
N GLN A 177 -17.97 -16.65 14.21
CA GLN A 177 -16.83 -17.57 14.41
C GLN A 177 -15.71 -17.09 15.33
N GLU A 178 -15.62 -15.81 15.69
CA GLU A 178 -14.53 -15.35 16.57
C GLU A 178 -15.03 -14.43 17.69
N GLN A 179 -15.11 -14.98 18.91
CA GLN A 179 -15.00 -14.19 20.14
C GLN A 179 -13.56 -13.66 20.23
N SER A 180 -13.27 -12.53 19.58
CA SER A 180 -12.01 -11.81 19.80
C SER A 180 -12.34 -10.35 20.03
N GLY A 181 -11.97 -9.83 21.20
CA GLY A 181 -12.17 -8.43 21.53
C GLY A 181 -11.53 -7.55 20.47
N SER A 182 -12.24 -6.48 20.07
CA SER A 182 -11.74 -5.46 19.14
C SER A 182 -10.30 -5.09 19.49
N TRP A 183 -9.35 -5.46 18.62
CA TRP A 183 -7.95 -5.11 18.81
C TRP A 183 -7.81 -3.59 18.66
N PRO A 184 -7.12 -2.91 19.59
CA PRO A 184 -7.01 -1.46 19.54
C PRO A 184 -6.22 -1.03 18.29
N LEU A 185 -6.84 -0.26 17.41
CA LEU A 185 -6.15 0.29 16.24
C LEU A 185 -5.20 1.40 16.72
N LEU A 186 -3.90 1.17 16.58
CA LEU A 186 -2.87 2.10 17.04
C LEU A 186 -2.44 3.03 15.91
N PHE A 187 -2.22 4.31 16.25
CA PHE A 187 -1.86 5.33 15.27
C PHE A 187 -0.54 5.07 14.55
N HIS A 188 0.46 4.42 15.16
CA HIS A 188 1.70 4.14 14.43
C HIS A 188 1.56 2.93 13.48
N GLU A 189 0.59 2.05 13.69
CA GLU A 189 0.40 0.84 12.88
C GLU A 189 -0.33 1.09 11.55
N HIS A 190 -1.19 2.12 11.45
CA HIS A 190 -1.95 2.40 10.22
C HIS A 190 -1.07 2.75 9.00
N ARG A 191 0.21 3.05 9.23
CA ARG A 191 1.14 3.47 8.17
C ARG A 191 1.95 2.30 7.59
N ASP A 192 1.95 1.15 8.24
CA ASP A 192 2.49 -0.05 7.62
C ASP A 192 1.51 -0.49 6.55
N VAL A 193 1.97 -0.52 5.28
CA VAL A 193 1.16 -1.05 4.18
C VAL A 193 0.65 -2.44 4.61
N PRO A 194 -0.66 -2.74 4.56
CA PRO A 194 -1.28 -3.99 5.03
C PRO A 194 -0.73 -5.29 4.41
N THR A 195 0.31 -5.21 3.61
CA THR A 195 0.75 -6.22 2.65
C THR A 195 1.91 -7.06 3.16
N PHE A 196 2.41 -6.79 4.37
CA PHE A 196 3.42 -7.62 5.00
C PHE A 196 2.86 -8.29 6.25
N ARG A 197 2.27 -9.47 6.01
CA ARG A 197 2.13 -10.57 6.97
C ARG A 197 1.73 -10.16 8.39
N HIS A 198 0.54 -9.63 8.62
CA HIS A 198 -0.05 -9.76 9.96
C HIS A 198 -1.57 -9.68 9.83
N ASP A 199 -2.17 -10.84 9.61
CA ASP A 199 -3.54 -11.15 9.98
C ASP A 199 -3.62 -11.14 11.52
N LYS A 200 -3.35 -9.99 12.15
CA LYS A 200 -3.41 -9.79 13.62
C LYS A 200 -4.86 -9.61 14.07
N GLY A 201 -5.82 -10.27 13.40
CA GLY A 201 -7.25 -10.08 13.69
C GLY A 201 -7.72 -8.64 13.49
N TYR A 202 -7.14 -7.92 12.52
CA TYR A 202 -7.53 -6.55 12.21
C TYR A 202 -9.00 -6.48 11.78
N THR A 203 -9.61 -5.34 12.05
CA THR A 203 -11.02 -5.05 11.83
C THR A 203 -11.46 -5.32 10.39
N THR A 204 -12.70 -5.78 10.23
CA THR A 204 -13.33 -6.00 8.91
C THR A 204 -13.36 -4.73 8.07
N ILE A 205 -13.40 -3.56 8.72
CA ILE A 205 -13.35 -2.23 8.11
C ILE A 205 -12.40 -1.32 8.90
N ASP A 206 -11.65 -0.46 8.21
CA ASP A 206 -10.64 0.46 8.78
C ASP A 206 -11.20 1.81 9.26
N VAL A 207 -12.47 2.10 8.95
CA VAL A 207 -13.15 3.34 9.32
C VAL A 207 -14.35 3.07 10.22
N GLU A 208 -14.65 4.05 11.07
CA GLU A 208 -15.81 4.04 11.96
C GLU A 208 -16.22 5.49 12.30
N VAL A 209 -17.35 5.63 12.99
CA VAL A 209 -17.82 6.93 13.46
C VAL A 209 -16.95 7.43 14.62
N CYS A 210 -16.27 8.55 14.41
CA CYS A 210 -15.41 9.15 15.43
C CYS A 210 -16.23 9.64 16.62
N PRO A 211 -15.93 9.22 17.88
CA PRO A 211 -16.69 9.64 19.05
C PRO A 211 -16.50 11.13 19.43
N LYS A 212 -15.62 11.86 18.74
CA LYS A 212 -15.29 13.27 19.03
C LYS A 212 -15.92 14.25 18.04
N CYS A 213 -15.95 13.89 16.75
CA CYS A 213 -16.49 14.77 15.70
C CYS A 213 -17.66 14.16 14.94
N ASP A 214 -18.05 12.92 15.24
CA ASP A 214 -19.19 12.25 14.61
C ASP A 214 -19.03 11.92 13.10
N GLU A 215 -17.84 12.19 12.54
CA GLU A 215 -17.46 11.88 11.17
C GLU A 215 -16.91 10.46 11.01
N VAL A 216 -17.09 9.87 9.83
CA VAL A 216 -16.52 8.55 9.48
C VAL A 216 -15.04 8.68 9.13
N ARG A 217 -14.17 8.13 9.98
CA ARG A 217 -12.71 8.24 9.86
C ARG A 217 -12.04 6.99 10.44
N MET A 218 -10.74 6.82 10.18
CA MET A 218 -9.93 5.96 11.04
C MET A 218 -9.94 6.51 12.46
N VAL A 219 -10.22 5.66 13.45
CA VAL A 219 -10.26 6.03 14.85
C VAL A 219 -9.24 5.19 15.60
N PHE A 220 -8.44 5.87 16.41
CA PHE A 220 -7.30 5.26 17.08
C PHE A 220 -7.52 5.20 18.58
N ASP A 221 -7.01 4.15 19.18
CA ASP A 221 -6.85 4.02 20.62
C ASP A 221 -5.49 4.59 21.07
N CYS A 222 -5.41 5.03 22.33
CA CYS A 222 -4.16 5.54 22.88
C CYS A 222 -3.32 4.41 23.49
N PRO A 223 -2.06 4.22 23.06
CA PRO A 223 -1.17 3.23 23.64
C PRO A 223 -0.66 3.62 25.04
N ARG A 224 -0.67 4.92 25.40
CA ARG A 224 -0.14 5.41 26.70
C ARG A 224 -0.90 4.78 27.87
N TRP A 225 -0.17 4.06 28.73
CA TRP A 225 -0.75 3.42 29.93
C TRP A 225 -1.44 4.41 30.87
N THR A 226 -0.91 5.63 30.98
CA THR A 226 -1.49 6.72 31.78
C THR A 226 -2.89 7.09 31.28
N CYS A 227 -3.12 7.10 29.96
CA CYS A 227 -4.44 7.32 29.37
C CYS A 227 -5.40 6.14 29.63
N LYS A 228 -4.87 4.91 29.76
CA LYS A 228 -5.68 3.72 30.09
C LYS A 228 -6.13 3.69 31.56
N ARG A 229 -5.40 4.36 32.47
CA ARG A 229 -5.58 4.25 33.93
C ARG A 229 -6.03 5.52 34.66
N LYS A 230 -6.32 6.63 33.97
CA LYS A 230 -6.80 7.87 34.62
C LYS A 230 -8.12 7.61 35.34
N ILE A 231 -8.03 7.36 36.65
CA ILE A 231 -9.15 7.27 37.60
C ILE A 231 -9.92 8.59 37.50
N GLY A 232 -11.10 8.56 36.87
CA GLY A 232 -11.99 9.72 36.71
C GLY A 232 -12.17 10.24 35.28
N ARG A 233 -11.45 9.72 34.28
CA ARG A 233 -11.72 9.97 32.85
C ARG A 233 -12.01 8.65 32.16
N SER A 234 -13.09 8.60 31.38
CA SER A 234 -13.51 7.36 30.70
C SER A 234 -12.45 6.98 29.66
N MET A 235 -12.25 5.69 29.43
CA MET A 235 -11.39 5.13 28.36
C MET A 235 -11.68 5.78 26.98
N ARG A 236 -12.87 6.34 26.81
CA ARG A 236 -13.37 7.09 25.64
C ARG A 236 -12.71 8.46 25.42
N ASP A 237 -11.99 9.01 26.39
CA ASP A 237 -11.48 10.38 26.28
C ASP A 237 -10.31 10.50 25.29
N CYS A 238 -9.51 9.45 25.14
CA CYS A 238 -8.34 9.41 24.26
C CYS A 238 -8.56 8.57 22.98
N ARG A 239 -9.81 8.19 22.70
CA ARG A 239 -10.22 7.49 21.48
C ARG A 239 -10.77 8.49 20.48
N GLY A 240 -10.27 8.50 19.26
CA GLY A 240 -10.67 9.48 18.25
C GLY A 240 -9.80 9.43 17.00
N CYS A 241 -10.26 10.12 15.97
CA CYS A 241 -9.53 10.25 14.71
C CYS A 241 -8.31 11.18 14.83
N ASN A 242 -7.42 11.14 13.83
CA ASN A 242 -6.20 11.95 13.80
C ASN A 242 -6.43 13.47 13.77
N PHE A 243 -7.64 13.92 13.43
CA PHE A 243 -8.00 15.35 13.41
C PHE A 243 -8.51 15.85 14.76
N CYS A 244 -9.11 14.96 15.57
CA CYS A 244 -9.67 15.34 16.87
C CYS A 244 -8.67 15.19 18.01
N ILE A 245 -7.68 14.30 17.86
CA ILE A 245 -6.69 14.03 18.89
C ILE A 245 -5.32 13.98 18.21
N PRO A 246 -4.48 15.01 18.40
CA PRO A 246 -3.08 14.98 17.97
C PRO A 246 -2.34 13.80 18.59
N ARG A 247 -1.53 13.11 17.80
CA ARG A 247 -0.78 11.92 18.24
C ARG A 247 0.67 12.00 17.81
N CYS A 248 1.53 11.50 18.68
CA CYS A 248 2.95 11.38 18.39
C CYS A 248 3.18 10.39 17.24
N GLN A 249 3.93 10.81 16.23
CA GLN A 249 4.28 10.03 15.05
C GLN A 249 5.10 8.77 15.38
N GLU A 250 5.86 8.79 16.48
CA GLU A 250 6.72 7.66 16.88
C GLU A 250 5.98 6.61 17.69
N CYS A 251 5.26 7.03 18.75
CA CYS A 251 4.65 6.09 19.69
C CYS A 251 3.13 5.93 19.51
N GLY A 252 2.47 6.81 18.74
CA GLY A 252 1.01 6.85 18.58
C GLY A 252 0.22 7.34 19.80
N GLY A 253 0.91 7.74 20.87
CA GLY A 253 0.31 8.33 22.07
C GLY A 253 -0.31 9.70 21.80
N CYS A 254 -1.44 10.01 22.44
CA CYS A 254 -2.05 11.34 22.40
C CYS A 254 -1.07 12.38 22.96
N VAL A 255 -0.97 13.52 22.28
CA VAL A 255 -0.23 14.71 22.74
C VAL A 255 -1.25 15.73 23.23
N ASP A 256 -1.03 16.29 24.41
CA ASP A 256 -1.93 17.28 25.00
C ASP A 256 -1.56 18.68 24.50
N ASP A 257 -2.53 19.58 24.34
CA ASP A 257 -2.29 20.98 23.91
C ASP A 257 -1.45 21.77 24.95
N SER A 258 -1.29 21.21 26.15
CA SER A 258 -0.50 21.78 27.25
C SER A 258 0.93 21.26 27.34
N GLU A 259 1.28 20.18 26.63
CA GLU A 259 2.67 19.73 26.49
C GLU A 259 3.31 20.59 25.40
N GLU A 260 4.38 21.34 25.71
CA GLU A 260 5.15 22.08 24.70
C GLU A 260 5.57 21.08 23.61
N VAL A 261 4.94 21.17 22.43
CA VAL A 261 5.25 20.29 21.31
C VAL A 261 6.56 20.78 20.72
N GLU A 262 7.65 20.13 21.11
CA GLU A 262 8.97 20.42 20.59
C GLU A 262 9.00 20.21 19.07
N GLU A 263 9.51 21.21 18.34
CA GLU A 263 9.50 21.19 16.88
C GLU A 263 10.44 20.10 16.34
N ALA A 264 9.90 19.22 15.51
CA ALA A 264 10.69 18.35 14.64
C ALA A 264 11.14 19.12 13.39
N VAL A 265 12.11 18.57 12.65
CA VAL A 265 12.46 19.11 11.32
C VAL A 265 11.32 18.85 10.32
N CYS A 266 10.70 17.67 10.40
CA CYS A 266 9.49 17.35 9.66
C CYS A 266 8.25 17.98 10.30
N ALA A 267 7.17 18.14 9.53
CA ALA A 267 5.89 18.65 10.04
C ALA A 267 5.12 17.67 10.95
N ASP A 268 5.73 16.52 11.29
CA ASP A 268 5.11 15.50 12.13
C ASP A 268 5.16 15.88 13.61
N ILE A 269 4.14 15.47 14.37
CA ILE A 269 4.02 15.72 15.80
C ILE A 269 4.84 14.69 16.57
N LEU A 270 5.72 15.13 17.47
CA LEU A 270 6.47 14.27 18.39
C LEU A 270 6.13 14.65 19.82
N CYS A 271 5.87 13.65 20.68
CA CYS A 271 5.83 13.91 22.12
C CYS A 271 7.25 14.08 22.66
N SER A 272 7.40 14.81 23.76
CA SER A 272 8.70 15.14 24.37
C SER A 272 9.56 13.89 24.64
N ASP A 273 8.97 12.80 25.14
CA ASP A 273 9.68 11.53 25.36
C ASP A 273 10.32 10.98 24.09
N CYS A 274 9.60 11.00 22.96
CA CYS A 274 10.11 10.50 21.70
C CYS A 274 11.11 11.48 21.08
N TRP A 275 10.82 12.79 21.15
CA TRP A 275 11.71 13.85 20.70
C TRP A 275 13.09 13.77 21.38
N LEU A 276 13.13 13.46 22.67
CA LEU A 276 14.38 13.31 23.43
C LEU A 276 15.23 12.12 22.99
N GLN A 277 14.60 11.01 22.58
CA GLN A 277 15.27 9.76 22.21
C GLN A 277 15.72 9.72 20.75
N LEU A 278 15.17 10.58 19.90
CA LEU A 278 15.53 10.62 18.48
C LEU A 278 16.88 11.32 18.27
N PRO A 279 17.69 10.87 17.30
CA PRO A 279 18.88 11.60 16.87
C PRO A 279 18.50 13.01 16.41
N LYS A 280 19.33 14.01 16.74
CA LYS A 280 19.08 15.42 16.43
C LYS A 280 20.10 15.96 15.44
N CYS A 281 19.66 16.89 14.60
CA CYS A 281 20.53 17.63 13.71
C CYS A 281 21.55 18.43 14.53
N ASP A 282 22.83 18.35 14.16
CA ASP A 282 23.93 18.99 14.88
C ASP A 282 23.83 20.54 14.89
N LEU A 283 23.06 21.12 13.96
CA LEU A 283 22.94 22.58 13.81
C LEU A 283 21.69 23.17 14.46
N CYS A 284 20.52 22.56 14.26
CA CYS A 284 19.27 23.09 14.81
C CYS A 284 18.76 22.34 16.05
N ASN A 285 19.43 21.26 16.45
CA ASN A 285 19.04 20.40 17.57
C ASN A 285 17.60 19.84 17.45
N LYS A 286 17.09 19.70 16.22
CA LYS A 286 15.77 19.11 15.94
C LYS A 286 15.92 17.72 15.33
N PRO A 287 15.08 16.74 15.72
CA PRO A 287 15.06 15.41 15.12
C PRO A 287 14.15 15.35 13.89
N TYR A 288 14.35 14.33 13.05
CA TYR A 288 13.27 13.80 12.21
C TYR A 288 12.53 12.70 12.95
N CYS A 289 11.26 12.48 12.62
CA CYS A 289 10.62 11.19 12.91
C CYS A 289 11.34 10.08 12.12
N LYS A 290 11.21 8.82 12.55
CA LYS A 290 11.85 7.67 11.90
C LYS A 290 11.51 7.53 10.43
N GLN A 291 10.30 7.95 10.02
CA GLN A 291 9.88 7.90 8.62
C GLN A 291 10.71 8.84 7.75
N HIS A 292 11.12 9.98 8.29
CA HIS A 292 11.91 11.00 7.60
C HIS A 292 13.39 10.98 7.98
N ALA A 293 13.86 9.95 8.71
CA ALA A 293 15.24 9.87 9.19
C ALA A 293 16.29 9.87 8.06
N HIS A 294 15.91 9.48 6.85
CA HIS A 294 16.79 9.44 5.67
C HIS A 294 16.88 10.77 4.92
N ASN A 295 16.13 11.80 5.32
CA ASN A 295 16.18 13.12 4.69
C ASN A 295 17.38 13.96 5.15
N GLY A 296 18.13 13.47 6.14
CA GLY A 296 19.38 14.09 6.59
C GLY A 296 20.59 13.69 5.74
N SER A 297 21.59 14.57 5.70
CA SER A 297 22.92 14.28 5.16
C SER A 297 23.87 13.94 6.29
N CYS A 298 24.73 12.94 6.11
CA CYS A 298 25.84 12.66 7.03
C CYS A 298 27.13 13.30 6.46
N PRO A 299 27.66 14.36 7.07
CA PRO A 299 28.94 14.93 6.66
C PRO A 299 30.06 13.87 6.73
N PRO A 300 30.96 13.80 5.74
CA PRO A 300 32.06 12.85 5.77
C PRO A 300 32.92 13.03 7.03
N GLY A 301 33.04 11.98 7.85
CA GLY A 301 33.88 11.97 9.05
C GLY A 301 33.21 12.42 10.34
N SER A 302 31.90 12.69 10.35
CA SER A 302 31.13 12.97 11.58
C SER A 302 30.28 11.77 12.02
N THR A 303 30.00 11.68 13.32
CA THR A 303 29.06 10.71 13.90
C THR A 303 27.62 11.24 13.97
N GLY A 304 27.40 12.49 13.57
CA GLY A 304 26.10 13.17 13.58
C GLY A 304 25.48 13.28 12.18
N PHE A 305 24.35 13.97 12.11
CA PHE A 305 23.72 14.31 10.82
C PHE A 305 23.32 15.78 10.80
N VAL A 306 23.23 16.32 9.60
CA VAL A 306 22.67 17.66 9.35
C VAL A 306 21.39 17.48 8.55
N CYS A 307 20.32 18.12 8.99
CA CYS A 307 19.03 18.05 8.29
C CYS A 307 19.06 18.85 6.98
N ASP A 308 18.20 18.48 6.02
CA ASP A 308 18.10 19.12 4.71
C ASP A 308 17.90 20.64 4.79
N VAL A 309 17.06 21.12 5.71
CA VAL A 309 16.83 22.55 5.96
C VAL A 309 18.12 23.25 6.35
N CYS A 310 18.92 22.66 7.23
CA CYS A 310 20.20 23.24 7.63
C CYS A 310 21.25 23.14 6.52
N CYS A 311 21.34 22.01 5.80
CA CYS A 311 22.26 21.90 4.65
C CYS A 311 21.96 22.99 3.61
N ALA A 312 20.68 23.21 3.28
CA ALA A 312 20.26 24.25 2.33
C ALA A 312 20.57 25.68 2.83
N ASN A 313 20.38 25.94 4.13
CA ASN A 313 20.63 27.27 4.70
C ASN A 313 22.13 27.59 4.85
N PHE A 314 22.98 26.57 5.06
CA PHE A 314 24.41 26.76 5.33
C PHE A 314 25.33 26.37 4.16
N ASN A 315 24.78 25.96 3.00
CA ASN A 315 25.54 25.48 1.83
C ASN A 315 26.58 24.40 2.19
N ILE A 316 26.15 23.41 2.99
CA ILE A 316 26.96 22.24 3.38
C ILE A 316 26.67 21.07 2.44
#